data_AF-A0A969XY56-F1
#
_entry.id   AF-A0A969XY56-F1
#
_cell.length_a   1.000
_cell.length_b   1.000
_cell.length_c   1.000
_cell.angle_alpha   90.00
_cell.angle_beta   90.00
_cell.angle_gamma   90.00
#
_symmetry.space_group_name_H-M   'P 1'
#
loop_
_entity.id
_entity.type
_entity.pdbx_description
1 polymer ?
#
loop_
_entity_poly.entity_id
_entity_poly.type
_entity_poly.pdbx_seq_one_letter_code
_entity_poly.pdbx_strand_id
1 'polypeptide(L)'
;MAPITLDPRNPHYLHWQGRPVVLMTSGEHYGAVLNKAFDFERYLDVLAADGLNLTRTFAGTYRELPGEFGIADNTLAPAAEAFACPWKRVDAAGGFRRGGRFDLQQWDQAYFDRLRTFLAEAARREIVVELVLFCFMYNDDLW
;
A
#
# COMPACT_ATOMS: atom_id res chain seq x y z
N MET A 1 9.47 -6.96 17.61
CA MET A 1 9.35 -5.49 17.67
C MET A 1 8.14 -5.14 18.51
N ALA A 2 8.22 -4.12 19.37
CA ALA A 2 7.07 -3.62 20.11
C ALA A 2 6.20 -2.73 19.20
N PRO A 3 4.87 -2.70 19.39
CA PRO A 3 3.98 -1.81 18.65
C PRO A 3 4.27 -0.34 18.98
N ILE A 4 3.85 0.57 18.10
CA ILE A 4 3.81 2.01 18.39
C ILE A 4 2.78 2.25 19.50
N THR A 5 3.11 3.11 20.46
CA THR A 5 2.21 3.52 21.54
C THR A 5 2.21 5.03 21.69
N LEU A 6 1.33 5.57 22.54
CA LEU A 6 1.49 6.95 23.03
C LEU A 6 2.74 7.04 23.91
N ASP A 7 3.42 8.20 23.91
CA ASP A 7 4.59 8.40 24.78
C ASP A 7 4.18 8.52 26.25
N PRO A 8 4.84 7.79 27.16
CA PRO A 8 4.46 7.74 28.57
C PRO A 8 4.67 9.07 29.31
N ARG A 9 5.49 9.99 28.78
CA ARG A 9 5.75 11.30 29.40
C ARG A 9 4.87 12.41 28.79
N ASN A 10 4.51 12.27 27.51
CA ASN A 10 3.60 13.19 26.85
C ASN A 10 2.72 12.45 25.83
N PRO A 11 1.43 12.20 26.14
CA PRO A 11 0.55 11.40 25.29
C PRO A 11 0.16 12.08 23.96
N HIS A 12 0.61 13.31 23.70
CA HIS A 12 0.49 13.95 22.39
C HIS A 12 1.55 13.48 21.37
N TYR A 13 2.57 12.77 21.82
CA TYR A 13 3.59 12.17 20.96
C TYR A 13 3.47 10.65 20.92
N LEU A 14 4.06 10.05 19.89
CA LEU A 14 4.17 8.60 19.78
C LEU A 14 5.50 8.14 20.39
N HIS A 15 5.53 6.88 20.82
CA HIS A 15 6.72 6.21 21.31
C HIS A 15 6.91 4.90 20.56
N TRP A 16 8.13 4.68 20.08
CA TRP A 16 8.46 3.51 19.29
C TRP A 16 9.95 3.21 19.42
N GLN A 17 10.29 1.92 19.51
CA GLN A 17 11.67 1.45 19.69
C GLN A 17 12.44 2.13 20.84
N GLY A 18 11.77 2.37 21.97
CA GLY A 18 12.38 2.93 23.17
C GLY A 18 12.59 4.45 23.15
N ARG A 19 12.09 5.15 22.12
CA ARG A 19 12.22 6.61 21.99
C ARG A 19 10.91 7.28 21.57
N PRO A 20 10.68 8.55 21.96
CA PRO A 20 9.65 9.37 21.32
C PRO A 20 9.90 9.46 19.82
N VAL A 21 8.84 9.48 19.02
CA VAL A 21 8.91 9.55 17.56
C VAL A 21 7.83 10.49 17.01
N VAL A 22 8.19 11.24 15.96
CA VAL A 22 7.26 11.95 15.08
C VAL A 22 7.27 11.19 13.76
N LEU A 23 6.09 10.87 13.24
CA LEU A 23 5.95 10.19 11.95
C LEU A 23 5.88 11.23 10.83
N MET A 24 6.76 11.09 9.84
CA MET A 24 6.87 12.02 8.72
C MET A 24 7.07 11.25 7.42
N THR A 25 6.43 11.70 6.34
CA THR A 25 6.48 11.02 5.04
C THR A 25 6.21 11.96 3.86
N SER A 26 6.54 11.47 2.66
CA SER A 26 5.95 11.85 1.39
C SER A 26 5.01 10.73 0.94
N GLY A 27 3.71 11.01 0.96
CA GLY A 27 2.65 10.00 0.94
C GLY A 27 2.09 9.63 -0.42
N GLU A 28 2.69 10.01 -1.55
CA GLU A 28 2.03 9.89 -2.87
C GLU A 28 1.98 8.45 -3.44
N HIS A 29 2.80 7.54 -2.92
CA HIS A 29 2.99 6.19 -3.49
C HIS A 29 1.99 5.17 -2.95
N TYR A 30 0.69 5.51 -2.97
CA TYR A 30 -0.40 4.71 -2.42
C TYR A 30 -0.53 3.30 -3.00
N GLY A 31 0.00 3.08 -4.21
CA GLY A 31 -0.03 1.80 -4.89
C GLY A 31 1.16 0.87 -4.61
N ALA A 32 2.03 1.19 -3.65
CA ALA A 32 3.31 0.50 -3.47
C ALA A 32 3.24 -1.04 -3.42
N VAL A 33 2.15 -1.57 -2.84
CA VAL A 33 1.91 -3.03 -2.79
C VAL A 33 1.05 -3.51 -3.96
N LEU A 34 -0.09 -2.85 -4.22
CA LEU A 34 -1.08 -3.30 -5.21
C LEU A 34 -0.62 -3.13 -6.66
N ASN A 35 0.44 -2.35 -6.92
CA ASN A 35 1.06 -2.22 -8.22
C ASN A 35 2.30 -3.10 -8.29
N LYS A 36 2.22 -4.24 -9.00
CA LYS A 36 3.34 -5.18 -9.16
C LYS A 36 4.51 -4.60 -9.95
N ALA A 37 4.28 -3.57 -10.77
CA ALA A 37 5.34 -2.89 -11.52
C ALA A 37 6.11 -1.87 -10.65
N PHE A 38 5.61 -1.55 -9.45
CA PHE A 38 6.27 -0.60 -8.56
C PHE A 38 7.45 -1.26 -7.81
N ASP A 39 8.61 -0.60 -7.88
CA ASP A 39 9.79 -0.96 -7.12
C ASP A 39 9.72 -0.33 -5.71
N PHE A 40 9.09 -1.06 -4.80
CA PHE A 40 8.94 -0.57 -3.43
C PHE A 40 10.25 -0.59 -2.65
N GLU A 41 11.25 -1.39 -3.03
CA GLU A 41 12.53 -1.42 -2.32
C GLU A 41 13.28 -0.12 -2.57
N ARG A 42 13.37 0.28 -3.85
CA ARG A 42 13.94 1.57 -4.25
C ARG A 42 13.22 2.74 -3.57
N TYR A 43 11.89 2.69 -3.50
CA TYR A 43 11.08 3.72 -2.83
C TYR A 43 11.39 3.80 -1.33
N LEU A 44 11.41 2.67 -0.63
CA LEU A 44 11.72 2.62 0.80
C LEU A 44 13.17 3.07 1.07
N ASP A 45 14.11 2.78 0.18
CA ASP A 45 15.48 3.30 0.26
C ASP A 45 15.53 4.82 0.16
N VAL A 46 14.73 5.43 -0.72
CA VAL A 46 14.62 6.91 -0.81
C VAL A 46 14.05 7.49 0.48
N LEU A 47 12.94 6.94 0.98
CA LEU A 47 12.35 7.41 2.23
C LEU A 47 13.36 7.38 3.39
N ALA A 48 14.08 6.27 3.53
CA ALA A 48 15.10 6.11 4.56
C ALA A 48 16.26 7.11 4.37
N ALA A 49 16.74 7.30 3.14
CA ALA A 49 17.82 8.24 2.81
C ALA A 49 17.44 9.69 3.13
N ASP A 50 16.18 10.06 2.93
CA ASP A 50 15.64 11.39 3.22
C ASP A 50 15.20 11.57 4.68
N GLY A 51 15.37 10.56 5.52
CA GLY A 51 15.02 10.60 6.95
C GLY A 51 13.52 10.52 7.23
N LEU A 52 12.73 10.04 6.27
CA LEU A 52 11.30 9.79 6.40
C LEU A 52 11.07 8.40 7.01
N ASN A 53 10.10 8.29 7.92
CA ASN A 53 9.88 7.09 8.74
C ASN A 53 8.43 6.59 8.72
N LEU A 54 7.63 7.07 7.76
CA LEU A 54 6.27 6.63 7.52
C LEU A 54 6.06 6.44 6.01
N THR A 55 5.14 5.59 5.62
CA THR A 55 4.54 5.53 4.28
C THR A 55 3.09 5.07 4.39
N ARG A 56 2.24 5.44 3.43
CA ARG A 56 0.85 5.01 3.33
C ARG A 56 0.64 4.23 2.04
N THR A 57 0.01 3.06 2.13
CA THR A 57 -0.34 2.23 0.96
C THR A 57 -1.72 1.61 1.12
N PHE A 58 -2.39 1.37 0.00
CA PHE A 58 -3.70 0.75 -0.04
C PHE A 58 -3.57 -0.77 -0.16
N ALA A 59 -4.49 -1.50 0.48
CA ALA A 59 -4.48 -2.97 0.55
C ALA A 59 -5.04 -3.66 -0.71
N GLY A 60 -5.17 -2.95 -1.84
CA GLY A 60 -5.71 -3.51 -3.08
C GLY A 60 -7.24 -3.74 -3.08
N THR A 61 -7.96 -3.23 -2.08
CA THR A 61 -9.44 -3.18 -2.06
C THR A 61 -10.01 -1.96 -2.80
N TYR A 62 -9.14 -0.98 -3.09
CA TYR A 62 -9.40 0.21 -3.88
C TYR A 62 -8.17 0.47 -4.76
N ARG A 63 -8.43 0.99 -5.96
CA ARG A 63 -7.43 1.48 -6.91
C ARG A 63 -8.09 2.58 -7.73
N GLU A 64 -7.28 3.38 -8.38
CA GLU A 64 -7.74 4.35 -9.38
C GLU A 64 -7.67 3.71 -10.79
N LEU A 65 -8.30 4.37 -11.75
CA LEU A 65 -8.23 4.04 -13.16
C LEU A 65 -7.13 4.86 -13.85
N PRO A 66 -6.43 4.29 -14.85
CA PRO A 66 -5.45 5.05 -15.61
C PRO A 66 -6.04 6.34 -16.18
N GLY A 67 -5.35 7.46 -15.93
CA GLY A 67 -5.78 8.80 -16.38
C GLY A 67 -6.66 9.57 -15.40
N GLU A 68 -7.11 8.97 -14.30
CA GLU A 68 -7.79 9.72 -13.24
C GLU A 68 -6.86 10.77 -12.62
N PHE A 69 -7.44 11.93 -12.29
CA PHE A 69 -6.78 13.09 -11.66
C PHE A 69 -5.59 13.72 -12.43
N GLY A 70 -5.25 13.22 -13.62
CA GLY A 70 -4.13 13.74 -14.42
C GLY A 70 -2.76 13.52 -13.78
N ILE A 71 -2.64 12.54 -12.88
CA ILE A 71 -1.39 12.23 -12.18
C ILE A 71 -0.50 11.39 -13.08
N ALA A 72 0.70 11.89 -13.40
CA ALA A 72 1.71 11.14 -14.11
C ALA A 72 2.22 9.98 -13.25
N ASP A 73 2.37 8.79 -13.86
CA ASP A 73 2.87 7.57 -13.20
C ASP A 73 2.17 7.21 -11.88
N ASN A 74 0.86 7.45 -11.84
CA ASN A 74 0.03 7.18 -10.66
C ASN A 74 0.13 5.73 -10.20
N THR A 75 0.84 5.51 -9.09
CA THR A 75 1.05 4.17 -8.54
C THR A 75 -0.26 3.48 -8.16
N LEU A 76 -1.29 4.24 -7.77
CA LEU A 76 -2.60 3.73 -7.36
C LEU A 76 -3.49 3.33 -8.54
N ALA A 77 -3.09 3.65 -9.78
CA ALA A 77 -3.77 3.27 -11.02
C ALA A 77 -2.94 2.28 -11.86
N PRO A 78 -2.60 1.08 -11.33
CA PRO A 78 -1.80 0.11 -12.08
C PRO A 78 -2.53 -0.41 -13.33
N ALA A 79 -1.75 -0.88 -14.29
CA ALA A 79 -2.25 -1.69 -15.40
C ALA A 79 -2.95 -2.97 -14.90
N ALA A 80 -3.83 -3.55 -15.71
CA ALA A 80 -4.68 -4.69 -15.32
C ALA A 80 -3.90 -5.92 -14.88
N GLU A 81 -2.88 -6.22 -15.65
CA GLU A 81 -1.92 -7.28 -15.44
C GLU A 81 -0.99 -7.01 -14.26
N ALA A 82 -0.76 -5.73 -13.91
CA ALA A 82 0.10 -5.30 -12.82
C ALA A 82 -0.64 -5.17 -11.48
N PHE A 83 -1.97 -5.13 -11.48
CA PHE A 83 -2.74 -5.03 -10.24
C PHE A 83 -2.69 -6.33 -9.43
N ALA A 84 -2.46 -6.17 -8.13
CA ALA A 84 -2.54 -7.20 -7.12
C ALA A 84 -3.54 -6.79 -6.03
N CYS A 85 -4.33 -7.75 -5.55
CA CYS A 85 -5.29 -7.55 -4.47
C CYS A 85 -5.41 -8.82 -3.62
N PRO A 86 -6.12 -8.76 -2.47
CA PRO A 86 -6.20 -9.90 -1.55
C PRO A 86 -6.86 -11.15 -2.13
N TRP A 87 -7.75 -11.01 -3.11
CA TRP A 87 -8.59 -12.11 -3.60
C TRP A 87 -8.12 -12.66 -4.93
N LYS A 88 -8.30 -13.97 -5.11
CA LYS A 88 -7.94 -14.66 -6.33
C LYS A 88 -8.82 -14.19 -7.49
N ARG A 89 -8.19 -13.88 -8.62
CA ARG A 89 -8.91 -13.63 -9.89
C ARG A 89 -9.45 -14.95 -10.45
N VAL A 90 -10.72 -14.96 -10.82
CA VAL A 90 -11.44 -16.08 -11.44
C VAL A 90 -11.29 -16.05 -12.97
N ASP A 91 -11.28 -14.86 -13.55
CA ASP A 91 -11.12 -14.62 -14.98
C ASP A 91 -10.17 -13.41 -15.17
N ALA A 92 -9.02 -13.66 -15.77
CA ALA A 92 -8.03 -12.64 -16.11
C ALA A 92 -8.22 -12.05 -17.52
N ALA A 93 -9.00 -12.71 -18.39
CA ALA A 93 -9.21 -12.31 -19.78
C ALA A 93 -10.14 -11.10 -19.91
N GLY A 94 -10.99 -10.84 -18.91
CA GLY A 94 -11.92 -9.70 -18.88
C GLY A 94 -11.31 -8.34 -18.50
N GLY A 95 -10.01 -8.25 -18.20
CA GLY A 95 -9.40 -7.01 -17.72
C GLY A 95 -10.12 -6.45 -16.48
N PHE A 96 -10.22 -5.12 -16.39
CA PHE A 96 -10.91 -4.45 -15.28
C PHE A 96 -12.38 -4.09 -15.53
N ARG A 97 -12.82 -4.01 -16.80
CA ARG A 97 -14.21 -3.67 -17.14
C ARG A 97 -14.94 -4.93 -17.60
N ARG A 98 -16.05 -5.27 -16.92
CA ARG A 98 -16.99 -6.33 -17.32
C ARG A 98 -16.41 -7.74 -17.47
N GLY A 99 -15.48 -8.16 -16.60
CA GLY A 99 -15.06 -9.58 -16.62
C GLY A 99 -14.02 -10.02 -15.59
N GLY A 100 -13.29 -9.10 -14.96
CA GLY A 100 -12.40 -9.43 -13.84
C GLY A 100 -13.18 -9.82 -12.58
N ARG A 101 -13.65 -11.07 -12.47
CA ARG A 101 -14.28 -11.57 -11.25
C ARG A 101 -13.22 -11.99 -10.23
N PHE A 102 -13.51 -11.76 -8.96
CA PHE A 102 -12.71 -12.24 -7.83
C PHE A 102 -13.49 -13.30 -7.06
N ASP A 103 -12.80 -14.34 -6.60
CA ASP A 103 -13.36 -15.30 -5.66
C ASP A 103 -13.09 -14.78 -4.25
N LEU A 104 -14.12 -14.23 -3.61
CA LEU A 104 -14.00 -13.66 -2.26
C LEU A 104 -13.79 -14.74 -1.16
N GLN A 105 -13.94 -16.02 -1.51
CA GLN A 105 -13.66 -17.14 -0.60
C GLN A 105 -12.23 -17.67 -0.75
N GLN A 106 -11.48 -17.21 -1.76
CA GLN A 106 -10.09 -17.63 -2.01
C GLN A 106 -9.13 -16.44 -1.98
N TRP A 107 -8.14 -16.51 -1.09
CA TRP A 107 -7.05 -15.56 -1.03
C TRP A 107 -6.06 -15.75 -2.20
N ASP A 108 -5.52 -14.65 -2.71
CA ASP A 108 -4.34 -14.66 -3.58
C ASP A 108 -3.07 -14.65 -2.72
N GLN A 109 -2.43 -15.80 -2.60
CA GLN A 109 -1.22 -15.96 -1.80
C GLN A 109 -0.08 -15.05 -2.27
N ALA A 110 0.04 -14.79 -3.58
CA ALA A 110 1.11 -13.96 -4.14
C ALA A 110 0.98 -12.49 -3.69
N TYR A 111 -0.25 -11.99 -3.54
CA TYR A 111 -0.48 -10.67 -2.96
C TYR A 111 0.01 -10.60 -1.51
N PHE A 112 -0.32 -11.60 -0.68
CA PHE A 112 0.08 -11.61 0.72
C PHE A 112 1.59 -11.82 0.89
N ASP A 113 2.23 -12.59 0.02
CA ASP A 113 3.69 -12.72 -0.03
C ASP A 113 4.33 -11.36 -0.32
N ARG A 114 3.85 -10.65 -1.35
CA ARG A 114 4.33 -9.30 -1.68
C ARG A 114 4.11 -8.31 -0.54
N LEU A 115 2.93 -8.30 0.09
CA LEU A 115 2.63 -7.44 1.24
C LEU A 115 3.58 -7.73 2.41
N ARG A 116 3.84 -9.00 2.71
CA ARG A 116 4.79 -9.39 3.78
C ARG A 116 6.20 -8.94 3.45
N THR A 117 6.65 -9.09 2.21
CA THR A 117 7.97 -8.58 1.79
C THR A 117 8.06 -7.06 1.95
N PHE A 118 7.05 -6.32 1.50
CA PHE A 118 7.00 -4.86 1.67
C PHE A 118 7.09 -4.45 3.15
N LEU A 119 6.29 -5.08 4.03
CA LEU A 119 6.30 -4.81 5.46
C LEU A 119 7.65 -5.16 6.12
N ALA A 120 8.28 -6.25 5.69
CA ALA A 120 9.61 -6.63 6.17
C ALA A 120 10.67 -5.62 5.73
N GLU A 121 10.67 -5.19 4.47
CA GLU A 121 11.62 -4.22 3.94
C GLU A 121 11.45 -2.83 4.57
N ALA A 122 10.20 -2.41 4.84
CA ALA A 122 9.92 -1.18 5.58
C ALA A 122 10.43 -1.28 7.02
N ALA A 123 10.17 -2.39 7.72
CA ALA A 123 10.63 -2.61 9.08
C ALA A 123 12.17 -2.61 9.19
N ARG A 124 12.89 -3.16 8.20
CA ARG A 124 14.37 -3.12 8.14
C ARG A 124 14.93 -1.70 8.07
N ARG A 125 14.14 -0.76 7.54
CA ARG A 125 14.49 0.66 7.38
C ARG A 125 13.86 1.56 8.45
N GLU A 126 13.25 0.96 9.47
CA GLU A 126 12.52 1.67 10.52
C GLU A 126 11.37 2.55 9.98
N ILE A 127 10.74 2.15 8.89
CA ILE A 127 9.60 2.84 8.28
C ILE A 127 8.31 2.19 8.76
N VAL A 128 7.43 3.02 9.34
CA VAL A 128 6.06 2.64 9.71
C VAL A 128 5.18 2.60 8.46
N VAL A 129 4.33 1.59 8.35
CA VAL A 129 3.37 1.47 7.24
C VAL A 129 1.95 1.74 7.74
N GLU A 130 1.34 2.79 7.21
CA GLU A 130 -0.10 3.02 7.30
C GLU A 130 -0.80 2.25 6.18
N LEU A 131 -1.40 1.09 6.54
CA LEU A 131 -2.09 0.23 5.60
C LEU A 131 -3.58 0.59 5.53
N VAL A 132 -4.01 1.18 4.41
CA VAL A 132 -5.40 1.56 4.16
C VAL A 132 -6.17 0.33 3.68
N LEU A 133 -7.06 -0.19 4.53
CA LEU A 133 -7.82 -1.41 4.24
C LEU A 133 -8.98 -1.19 3.28
N PHE A 134 -9.61 -0.01 3.30
CA PHE A 134 -10.79 0.32 2.50
C PHE A 134 -10.81 1.81 2.14
N CYS A 135 -11.48 2.13 1.04
CA CYS A 135 -11.75 3.49 0.59
C CYS A 135 -13.14 3.56 -0.03
N PHE A 136 -13.63 4.77 -0.25
CA PHE A 136 -14.89 4.99 -0.96
C PHE A 136 -14.71 4.69 -2.46
N MET A 137 -15.67 3.97 -3.05
CA MET A 137 -15.73 3.79 -4.51
C MET A 137 -16.47 4.99 -5.11
N TYR A 138 -15.72 5.93 -5.67
CA TYR A 138 -16.24 7.23 -6.12
C TYR A 138 -17.18 7.16 -7.33
N ASN A 139 -17.16 6.08 -8.10
CA ASN A 139 -18.01 5.87 -9.27
C ASN A 139 -18.16 4.37 -9.62
N ASP A 140 -19.08 4.05 -10.52
CA ASP A 140 -19.41 2.67 -10.90
C ASP A 140 -18.29 1.96 -11.67
N ASP A 141 -17.37 2.70 -12.30
CA ASP A 141 -16.26 2.13 -13.08
C ASP A 141 -15.12 1.59 -12.20
N LEU A 142 -15.15 1.88 -10.90
CA LEU A 142 -14.19 1.38 -9.91
C LEU A 142 -14.54 -0.02 -9.36
N TRP A 143 -15.73 -0.53 -9.66
CA TRP A 143 -16.16 -1.90 -9.35
C TRP A 143 -15.73 -2.90 -10.43
#